data_AF-S8DK80-F1
#
_entry.id   AF-S8DK80-F1
#
_cell.length_a   1.000
_cell.length_b   1.000
_cell.length_c   1.000
_cell.angle_alpha   90.00
_cell.angle_beta   90.00
_cell.angle_gamma   90.00
#
_symmetry.space_group_name_H-M   'P 1'
#
loop_
_entity.id
_entity.type
_entity.pdbx_description
1 polymer ?
#
loop_
_entity_poly.entity_id
_entity_poly.type
_entity_poly.pdbx_seq_one_letter_code
_entity_poly.pdbx_strand_id
1 'polypeptide(L)' 'RRGDMLRHVQTHSDIREFVCCGVPVEDAPGYVGKNRYHEGREMVGGCRKAFKRKDSFLRHLQASAGTCIRPVYLVSS' A
#
# COMPACT_ATOMS: atom_id res chain seq x y z
N ARG A 1 -24.43 24.85 16.54
CA ARG A 1 -23.26 24.56 15.68
C ARG A 1 -22.65 23.21 16.11
N ARG A 2 -23.26 22.10 15.67
CA ARG A 2 -22.87 20.70 15.97
C ARG A 2 -23.02 19.82 14.70
N GLY A 3 -22.89 20.43 13.52
CA GLY A 3 -23.07 19.75 12.22
C GLY A 3 -21.76 19.30 11.58
N ASP A 4 -20.63 19.90 11.93
CA ASP A 4 -19.35 19.66 11.24
C ASP A 4 -18.53 18.48 11.78
N MET A 5 -18.75 18.06 13.04
CA MET A 5 -17.97 16.97 13.62
C MET A 5 -18.38 15.60 13.07
N LEU A 6 -19.68 15.33 12.88
CA LEU A 6 -20.16 14.03 12.39
C LEU A 6 -19.67 13.73 10.96
N ARG A 7 -19.66 14.74 10.08
CA ARG A 7 -19.08 14.62 8.73
C ARG A 7 -17.56 14.43 8.76
N HIS A 8 -16.86 14.99 9.76
CA HIS A 8 -15.42 14.80 9.92
C HIS A 8 -15.09 13.36 10.31
N VAL A 9 -15.76 12.79 11.33
CA VAL A 9 -15.50 11.41 11.81
C VAL A 9 -15.95 10.33 10.83
N GLN A 10 -16.98 10.56 10.02
CA GLN A 10 -17.45 9.57 9.05
C GLN A 10 -16.45 9.32 7.92
N THR A 11 -15.55 10.27 7.64
CA THR A 11 -14.41 10.08 6.75
C THR A 11 -13.26 9.27 7.36
N HIS A 12 -13.20 9.06 8.68
CA HIS A 12 -12.03 8.42 9.32
C HIS A 12 -12.07 6.88 9.34
N SER A 13 -13.23 6.25 9.20
CA SER A 13 -13.36 4.78 9.38
C SER A 13 -13.28 3.95 8.10
N ASP A 14 -13.56 4.52 6.92
CA ASP A 14 -13.63 3.76 5.66
C ASP A 14 -12.52 4.10 4.66
N ILE A 15 -11.53 4.92 5.04
CA ILE A 15 -10.35 5.11 4.19
C ILE A 15 -9.56 3.81 4.25
N ARG A 16 -9.77 2.92 3.26
CA ARG A 16 -8.88 1.80 2.99
C ARG A 16 -7.44 2.31 3.03
N GLU A 17 -6.71 1.92 4.06
CA GLU A 17 -5.32 2.30 4.22
C GLU A 17 -4.52 1.73 3.06
N PHE A 18 -3.69 2.54 2.43
CA PHE A 18 -2.75 2.05 1.42
C PHE A 18 -1.65 1.32 2.16
N VAL A 19 -1.65 -0.01 2.13
CA VAL A 19 -0.61 -0.82 2.77
C VAL A 19 0.44 -1.19 1.73
N CYS A 20 1.71 -1.00 2.06
CA CYS A 20 2.81 -1.55 1.26
C CYS A 20 2.87 -3.08 1.42
N CYS A 21 2.06 -3.79 0.65
CA CYS A 21 2.01 -5.24 0.63
C CYS A 21 3.02 -5.87 -0.35
N GLY A 22 3.62 -5.06 -1.24
CA GLY A 22 4.52 -5.54 -2.29
C GLY A 22 3.74 -5.95 -3.53
N VAL A 23 4.21 -6.98 -4.22
CA VAL A 23 3.57 -7.55 -5.42
C VAL A 23 3.37 -9.06 -5.26
N PRO A 24 2.40 -9.68 -5.96
CA PRO A 24 2.29 -11.13 -6.03
C PRO A 24 3.61 -11.78 -6.42
N VAL A 25 3.93 -12.95 -5.87
CA VAL A 25 5.15 -13.71 -6.21
C VAL A 25 5.24 -13.97 -7.72
N GLU A 26 4.09 -14.23 -8.36
CA GLU A 26 3.96 -14.41 -9.82
C GLU A 26 4.40 -13.19 -10.64
N ASP A 27 4.28 -11.98 -10.10
CA ASP A 27 4.68 -10.72 -10.76
C ASP A 27 6.15 -10.34 -10.50
N ALA A 28 6.84 -11.07 -9.61
CA ALA A 28 8.25 -10.83 -9.27
C ALA A 28 9.08 -12.12 -9.39
N PRO A 29 9.18 -12.70 -10.60
CA PRO A 29 9.97 -13.90 -10.82
C PRO A 29 11.44 -13.67 -10.48
N GLY A 30 12.03 -14.57 -9.71
CA GLY A 30 13.43 -14.46 -9.27
C GLY A 30 13.66 -13.52 -8.09
N TYR A 31 12.62 -12.99 -7.45
CA TYR A 31 12.78 -12.27 -6.18
C TYR A 31 13.32 -13.21 -5.11
N VAL A 32 14.49 -12.87 -4.57
CA VAL A 32 15.11 -13.58 -3.44
C VAL A 32 14.84 -12.80 -2.17
N GLY A 33 13.83 -13.23 -1.41
CA GLY A 33 13.47 -12.61 -0.14
C GLY A 33 12.27 -13.29 0.51
N LYS A 34 11.80 -12.69 1.62
CA LYS A 34 10.65 -13.24 2.35
C LYS A 34 9.36 -12.99 1.56
N ASN A 35 8.59 -14.05 1.36
CA ASN A 35 7.19 -13.96 1.00
C ASN A 35 6.34 -13.67 2.24
N ARG A 36 5.14 -13.13 2.02
CA ARG A 36 4.15 -12.92 3.07
C ARG A 36 2.75 -13.03 2.49
N TYR A 37 1.85 -13.69 3.22
CA TYR A 37 0.47 -13.83 2.80
C TYR A 37 -0.33 -12.54 3.05
N HIS A 38 -1.07 -12.07 2.06
CA HIS A 38 -1.96 -10.92 2.14
C HIS A 38 -3.14 -11.06 1.19
N GLU A 39 -4.36 -10.78 1.67
CA GLU A 39 -5.59 -10.82 0.87
C GLU A 39 -5.75 -12.11 0.03
N GLY A 40 -5.32 -13.24 0.58
CA GLY A 40 -5.43 -14.54 -0.10
C GLY A 40 -4.28 -14.88 -1.04
N ARG A 41 -3.25 -14.04 -1.15
CA ARG A 41 -2.12 -14.20 -2.08
C ARG A 41 -0.77 -14.13 -1.37
N GLU A 42 0.22 -14.85 -1.91
CA GLU A 42 1.61 -14.68 -1.51
C GLU A 42 2.21 -13.46 -2.19
N MET A 43 2.73 -12.54 -1.38
CA MET A 43 3.29 -11.27 -1.81
C MET A 43 4.76 -11.17 -1.41
N VAL A 44 5.55 -10.45 -2.20
CA VAL A 44 6.98 -10.19 -1.97
C VAL A 44 7.33 -8.72 -2.12
N GLY A 45 8.42 -8.31 -1.47
CA GLY A 45 8.93 -6.93 -1.60
C GLY A 45 8.01 -5.86 -1.00
N GLY A 46 7.32 -6.13 0.11
CA GLY A 46 6.48 -5.16 0.82
C GLY A 46 6.91 -4.95 2.28
N CYS A 47 6.91 -3.70 2.76
CA CYS A 47 7.31 -3.37 4.14
C CYS A 47 6.15 -3.34 5.16
N ARG A 48 4.90 -3.54 4.71
CA ARG A 48 3.66 -3.54 5.52
C ARG A 48 3.31 -2.22 6.20
N LYS A 49 4.00 -1.13 5.85
CA LYS A 49 3.64 0.19 6.31
C LYS A 49 2.30 0.61 5.72
N ALA A 50 1.38 1.04 6.57
CA ALA A 50 0.08 1.60 6.20
C ALA A 50 0.21 3.12 6.00
N PHE A 51 -0.50 3.64 5.00
CA PHE A 51 -0.55 5.06 4.67
C PHE A 51 -2.00 5.50 4.56
N LYS A 52 -2.31 6.65 5.16
CA LYS A 52 -3.65 7.25 5.08
C LYS A 52 -3.96 7.92 3.74
N ARG A 53 -2.92 8.20 2.93
CA ARG A 53 -3.08 8.88 1.63
C ARG A 53 -2.26 8.19 0.52
N LYS A 54 -2.80 8.22 -0.70
CA LYS A 54 -2.17 7.64 -1.90
C LYS A 54 -0.82 8.30 -2.24
N ASP A 55 -0.73 9.63 -2.18
CA ASP A 55 0.50 10.38 -2.47
C ASP A 55 1.65 9.98 -1.52
N SER A 56 1.33 9.77 -0.25
CA SER A 56 2.30 9.36 0.77
C SER A 56 2.79 7.93 0.53
N PHE A 57 1.90 7.05 0.07
CA PHE A 57 2.25 5.71 -0.36
C PHE A 57 3.12 5.69 -1.62
N LEU A 58 2.78 6.48 -2.65
CA LEU A 58 3.57 6.59 -3.88
C LEU A 58 4.98 7.13 -3.60
N ARG A 59 5.09 8.19 -2.78
CA ARG A 59 6.37 8.73 -2.35
C ARG A 59 7.20 7.70 -1.58
N HIS A 60 6.56 6.88 -0.76
CA HIS A 60 7.22 5.78 -0.08
C HIS A 60 7.83 4.78 -1.08
N LEU A 61 7.06 4.33 -2.07
CA LEU A 61 7.56 3.38 -3.09
C LEU A 61 8.71 3.99 -3.90
N GLN A 62 8.65 5.29 -4.22
CA GLN A 62 9.72 6.01 -4.90
C GLN A 62 11.00 6.08 -4.03
N ALA A 63 10.85 6.36 -2.73
CA ALA A 63 11.96 6.50 -1.79
C ALA A 63 12.54 5.18 -1.31
N SER A 64 11.82 4.06 -1.47
CA SER A 64 12.26 2.75 -1.00
C SER A 64 13.42 2.15 -1.80
N ALA A 65 13.92 2.82 -2.84
CA ALA A 65 15.12 2.44 -3.59
C ALA A 65 15.15 0.96 -4.04
N GLY A 66 13.98 0.41 -4.40
CA GLY A 66 13.83 -1.00 -4.80
C GLY A 66 13.64 -2.00 -3.65
N THR A 67 13.71 -1.57 -2.38
CA THR A 67 13.41 -2.42 -1.21
C THR A 67 11.92 -2.78 -1.15
N CYS A 68 11.06 -1.85 -1.55
CA CYS A 68 9.64 -2.09 -1.72
C CYS A 68 9.30 -2.11 -3.21
N ILE A 69 8.75 -3.23 -3.68
CA ILE A 69 8.38 -3.41 -5.08
C ILE A 69 7.05 -2.69 -5.30
N ARG A 70 7.05 -1.77 -6.27
CA ARG A 70 5.86 -1.05 -6.69
C ARG A 70 5.05 -1.92 -7.65
N PRO A 71 3.77 -2.20 -7.38
CA PRO A 71 2.92 -2.89 -8.35
C PRO A 71 2.72 -2.05 -9.61
N VAL A 72 2.71 -2.74 -10.75
CA VAL A 72 2.68 -2.11 -12.09
C VAL A 72 1.40 -1.32 -12.32
N TYR A 73 0.28 -1.75 -11.75
CA TYR A 73 -1.03 -1.07 -11.86
C TYR A 73 -1.14 0.25 -11.09
N LEU A 74 -0.12 0.63 -10.28
CA LEU A 74 -0.09 1.93 -9.59
C LEU A 74 0.59 3.05 -10.39
N VAL A 75 0.94 2.81 -11.65
CA VAL A 75 1.26 3.90 -12.58
C VAL A 75 0.01 4.76 -12.78
N SER A 76 0.00 5.92 -12.15
CA SER A 76 -0.97 6.97 -12.49
C SER A 76 -0.46 7.62 -13.77
N SER A 77 -1.30 7.63 -14.81
CA SER A 77 -1.15 8.49 -15.99
C SER A 77 -0.96 9.95 -15.61
#